data_AF-A0A258ZH80-F1
#
_entry.id   AF-A0A258ZH80-F1
#
_cell.length_a   1.000
_cell.length_b   1.000
_cell.length_c   1.000
_cell.angle_alpha   90.00
_cell.angle_beta   90.00
_cell.angle_gamma   90.00
#
_symmetry.space_group_name_H-M   'P 1'
#
loop_
_entity.id
_entity.type
_entity.pdbx_description
1 polymer ?
#
loop_
_entity_poly.entity_id
_entity_poly.type
_entity_poly.pdbx_seq_one_letter_code
_entity_poly.pdbx_strand_id
1 'polypeptide(L)'
;MKDYFVEQHTQDGISFRSYILKGVYKCGANLWGPAGVQYFSGPMATGKIVASYERPINEVVENFLAFEAGSGTEATYKATCTEVGK
;
A
#
# COMPACT_ATOMS: atom_id res chain seq x y z
N MET A 1 -25.90 -3.42 -18.52
CA MET A 1 -24.99 -4.37 -17.85
C MET A 1 -23.67 -3.65 -17.68
N LYS A 2 -23.20 -3.38 -16.46
CA LYS A 2 -21.87 -2.79 -16.25
C LYS A 2 -20.90 -3.97 -16.17
N ASP A 3 -20.11 -4.17 -17.21
CA ASP A 3 -19.04 -5.16 -17.21
C ASP A 3 -18.00 -4.73 -16.17
N TYR A 4 -17.99 -5.41 -15.03
CA TYR A 4 -16.90 -5.28 -14.07
C TYR A 4 -15.76 -6.13 -14.59
N PHE A 5 -14.83 -5.51 -15.32
CA PHE A 5 -13.57 -6.12 -15.70
C PHE A 5 -12.78 -6.39 -14.41
N VAL A 6 -12.74 -7.65 -14.00
CA VAL A 6 -11.85 -8.07 -12.92
C VAL A 6 -10.56 -8.54 -13.57
N GLU A 7 -9.63 -7.61 -13.78
CA GLU A 7 -8.33 -7.91 -14.36
C GLU A 7 -7.52 -8.82 -13.40
N GLN A 8 -7.10 -9.97 -13.91
CA GLN A 8 -6.17 -10.85 -13.22
C GLN A 8 -4.76 -10.38 -13.57
N HIS A 9 -4.03 -9.90 -12.57
CA HIS A 9 -2.65 -9.50 -12.72
C HIS A 9 -1.74 -10.69 -12.39
N THR A 10 -0.69 -10.90 -13.18
CA THR A 10 0.35 -11.88 -12.87
C THR A 10 1.67 -11.15 -12.67
N GLN A 11 2.25 -11.28 -11.48
CA GLN A 11 3.57 -10.74 -11.15
C GLN A 11 4.39 -11.88 -10.54
N ASP A 12 5.61 -12.13 -11.05
CA ASP A 12 6.51 -13.20 -10.58
C ASP A 12 5.85 -14.60 -10.52
N GLY A 13 4.93 -14.89 -11.44
CA GLY A 13 4.18 -16.14 -11.50
C GLY A 13 2.97 -16.22 -10.55
N ILE A 14 2.69 -15.17 -9.80
CA ILE A 14 1.57 -15.10 -8.85
C ILE A 14 0.40 -14.39 -9.52
N SER A 15 -0.73 -15.09 -9.66
CA SER A 15 -1.98 -14.49 -10.13
C SER A 15 -2.79 -13.90 -8.98
N PHE A 16 -3.12 -12.62 -9.06
CA PHE A 16 -3.92 -11.89 -8.08
C PHE A 16 -4.95 -10.95 -8.75
N ARG A 17 -5.96 -10.54 -7.99
CA ARG A 17 -7.05 -9.64 -8.43
C ARG A 17 -7.09 -8.32 -7.66
N SER A 18 -6.40 -8.24 -6.54
CA SER A 18 -6.18 -7.00 -5.80
C SER A 18 -4.97 -7.14 -4.88
N TYR A 19 -4.50 -6.01 -4.35
CA TYR A 19 -3.41 -5.98 -3.39
C TYR A 19 -3.63 -4.90 -2.33
N ILE A 20 -3.01 -5.07 -1.17
CA ILE A 20 -2.88 -4.04 -0.14
C ILE A 20 -1.39 -3.69 -0.03
N LEU A 21 -1.07 -2.40 -0.16
CA LEU A 21 0.24 -1.88 0.19
C LEU A 21 0.25 -1.53 1.68
N LYS A 22 1.21 -2.09 2.40
CA LYS A 22 1.53 -1.70 3.78
C LYS A 22 2.69 -0.72 3.73
N GLY A 23 2.59 0.37 4.47
CA GLY A 23 3.65 1.36 4.58
C GLY A 23 3.71 1.96 5.96
N VAL A 24 4.86 2.53 6.28
CA VAL A 24 5.07 3.32 7.49
C VAL A 24 5.10 4.76 7.07
N TYR A 25 4.38 5.60 7.81
CA TYR A 25 4.31 7.02 7.52
C TYR A 25 4.81 7.82 8.72
N LYS A 26 5.77 8.72 8.49
CA LYS A 26 6.35 9.60 9.49
C LYS A 26 5.68 10.98 9.40
N CYS A 27 4.60 11.16 10.16
CA CYS A 27 3.75 12.36 10.15
C CYS A 27 4.53 13.69 10.20
N GLY A 28 5.46 13.83 11.14
CA GLY A 28 6.21 15.08 11.34
C GLY A 28 7.23 15.41 10.25
N ALA A 29 7.56 14.45 9.39
CA ALA A 29 8.52 14.64 8.31
C ALA A 29 7.88 14.46 6.91
N ASN A 30 6.59 14.09 6.85
CA ASN A 30 5.86 13.86 5.60
C ASN A 30 6.55 12.81 4.70
N LEU A 31 7.09 11.76 5.33
CA LEU A 31 7.84 10.70 4.67
C LEU A 31 7.07 9.38 4.72
N TRP A 32 7.13 8.61 3.64
CA TRP A 32 6.51 7.30 3.53
C TRP A 32 7.51 6.23 3.10
N GLY A 33 7.40 5.05 3.70
CA GLY A 33 8.27 3.91 3.43
C GLY A 33 7.42 2.67 3.15
N PRO A 34 7.64 1.96 2.02
CA PRO A 34 6.92 0.71 1.72
C PRO A 34 7.38 -0.39 2.68
N ALA A 35 6.46 -0.86 3.53
CA ALA A 35 6.73 -1.90 4.52
C ALA A 35 6.32 -3.30 4.04
N GLY A 36 5.43 -3.40 3.08
CA GLY A 36 5.04 -4.69 2.52
C GLY A 36 3.91 -4.60 1.52
N VAL A 37 3.57 -5.75 0.94
CA VAL A 37 2.43 -5.91 0.04
C VAL A 37 1.78 -7.27 0.31
N GLN A 38 0.46 -7.29 0.29
CA GLN A 38 -0.34 -8.52 0.33
C GLN A 38 -1.18 -8.61 -0.94
N TYR A 39 -1.10 -9.76 -1.62
CA TYR A 39 -1.81 -10.03 -2.85
C TYR A 39 -2.99 -10.96 -2.59
N PHE A 40 -4.15 -10.66 -3.17
CA PHE A 40 -5.40 -11.35 -2.93
C PHE A 40 -5.95 -11.97 -4.20
N SER A 41 -6.52 -13.17 -4.08
CA SER A 41 -7.16 -13.86 -5.18
C SER A 41 -8.49 -13.22 -5.61
N GLY A 42 -9.11 -12.39 -4.77
CA GLY A 42 -10.37 -11.69 -5.04
C GLY A 42 -10.18 -10.18 -5.22
N PRO A 43 -11.22 -9.47 -5.69
CA PRO A 43 -11.19 -8.01 -5.81
C PRO A 43 -11.26 -7.34 -4.42
N MET A 44 -10.78 -6.09 -4.32
CA MET A 44 -10.90 -5.25 -3.10
C MET A 44 -10.44 -5.94 -1.80
N ALA A 45 -9.28 -6.61 -1.84
CA ALA A 45 -8.70 -7.35 -0.73
C ALA A 45 -9.59 -8.46 -0.14
N THR A 46 -10.46 -9.05 -0.96
CA THR A 46 -11.27 -10.22 -0.58
C THR A 46 -10.64 -11.53 -1.06
N GLY A 47 -11.10 -12.66 -0.51
CA GLY A 47 -10.61 -13.99 -0.88
C GLY A 47 -9.35 -14.40 -0.12
N LYS A 48 -8.53 -15.26 -0.72
CA LYS A 48 -7.31 -15.79 -0.09
C LYS A 48 -6.12 -14.89 -0.39
N ILE A 49 -5.21 -14.77 0.58
CA ILE A 49 -3.89 -14.20 0.34
C ILE A 49 -3.09 -15.22 -0.48
N VAL A 50 -2.67 -14.82 -1.68
CA VAL A 50 -1.90 -15.67 -2.60
C VAL A 50 -0.40 -15.45 -2.47
N ALA A 51 0.00 -14.27 -2.02
CA ALA A 51 1.37 -13.94 -1.67
C ALA A 51 1.40 -12.76 -0.70
N SER A 52 2.46 -12.69 0.10
CA SER A 52 2.73 -11.58 1.01
C SER A 52 4.23 -11.35 1.04
N TYR A 53 4.62 -10.08 1.00
CA TYR A 53 6.01 -9.67 1.17
C TYR A 53 6.05 -8.58 2.23
N GLU A 54 6.95 -8.71 3.19
CA GLU A 54 7.16 -7.73 4.25
C GLU A 54 8.65 -7.42 4.35
N ARG A 55 8.96 -6.14 4.52
CA ARG A 55 10.31 -5.65 4.75
C ARG A 55 10.53 -5.42 6.25
N PRO A 56 11.75 -5.70 6.77
CA PRO A 56 12.12 -5.31 8.13
C PRO A 56 11.94 -3.81 8.35
N ILE A 57 11.38 -3.41 9.50
CA ILE A 57 11.04 -2.01 9.78
C ILE A 57 12.27 -1.08 9.75
N ASN A 58 13.44 -1.58 10.16
CA ASN A 58 14.69 -0.84 10.12
C ASN A 58 15.07 -0.47 8.66
N GLU A 59 14.91 -1.39 7.72
CA GLU A 59 15.16 -1.11 6.29
C GLU A 59 14.13 -0.13 5.71
N VAL A 60 12.88 -0.18 6.17
CA VAL A 60 11.82 0.75 5.74
C VAL A 60 12.15 2.18 6.17
N VAL A 61 12.62 2.36 7.40
CA VAL A 61 12.96 3.68 7.95
C VAL A 61 14.17 4.29 7.26
N GLU A 62 15.16 3.46 6.87
CA GLU A 62 16.33 3.90 6.11
C GLU A 62 15.99 4.32 4.67
N ASN A 63 14.92 3.76 4.09
CA ASN A 63 14.50 3.99 2.72
C ASN A 63 13.20 4.81 2.63
N PHE A 64 12.98 5.72 3.58
CA PHE A 64 11.87 6.65 3.51
C PHE A 64 11.97 7.54 2.27
N LEU A 65 10.83 7.68 1.58
CA LEU A 65 10.67 8.58 0.45
C LEU A 65 9.82 9.77 0.89
N ALA A 66 10.24 10.97 0.52
CA ALA A 66 9.38 12.13 0.65
C ALA A 66 8.22 12.00 -0.33
N PHE A 67 7.01 12.35 0.12
CA PHE A 67 5.93 12.53 -0.84
C PHE A 67 6.24 13.68 -1.79
N GLU A 68 5.83 13.52 -3.04
CA GLU A 68 5.76 14.67 -3.94
C GLU A 68 4.73 15.65 -3.38
N ALA A 69 5.19 16.89 -3.17
CA ALA A 69 4.37 17.95 -2.61
C ALA A 69 3.18 18.24 -3.53
N GLY A 70 1.97 18.23 -2.96
CA GLY A 70 0.70 18.40 -3.65
C GLY A 70 0.11 17.13 -4.26
N SER A 71 0.76 15.97 -4.09
CA SER A 71 0.18 14.70 -4.57
C SER A 71 -1.09 14.33 -3.79
N GLY A 72 -2.04 13.69 -4.47
CA GLY A 72 -3.26 13.19 -3.81
C GLY A 72 -2.94 12.21 -2.67
N THR A 73 -1.85 11.45 -2.81
CA THR A 73 -1.35 10.53 -1.79
C THR A 73 -0.86 11.28 -0.55
N GLU A 74 -0.07 12.35 -0.70
CA GLU A 74 0.35 13.19 0.43
C GLU A 74 -0.84 13.72 1.24
N ALA A 75 -1.87 14.22 0.56
CA ALA A 75 -3.07 14.77 1.19
C ALA A 75 -3.83 13.72 2.01
N THR A 76 -4.01 12.51 1.48
CA THR A 76 -4.66 11.40 2.18
C THR A 76 -3.90 11.01 3.45
N TYR A 77 -2.57 10.85 3.38
CA TYR A 77 -1.76 10.46 4.54
C TYR A 77 -1.64 11.57 5.59
N LYS A 78 -1.59 12.84 5.17
CA LYS A 78 -1.61 13.99 6.09
C LYS A 78 -2.92 14.07 6.87
N ALA A 79 -4.05 13.76 6.24
CA ALA A 79 -5.34 13.67 6.93
C ALA A 79 -5.32 12.55 7.99
N THR A 80 -4.83 11.35 7.65
CA THR A 80 -4.70 10.23 8.61
C THR A 80 -3.86 10.59 9.84
N CYS A 81 -2.73 11.29 9.66
CA CYS A 81 -1.92 11.73 10.79
C CYS A 81 -2.62 12.74 11.71
N THR A 82 -3.56 13.51 11.18
CA THR A 82 -4.36 14.46 11.97
C THR A 82 -5.40 13.73 12.84
N GLU A 83 -5.84 12.54 12.41
CA GLU A 83 -6.82 11.71 13.12
C GLU A 83 -6.19 10.74 14.12
N VAL A 84 -5.05 10.12 13.77
CA VAL A 84 -4.39 9.08 14.58
C VAL A 84 -3.36 9.65 15.55
N GLY A 85 -2.81 10.84 15.29
CA GLY A 85 -1.81 11.49 16.14
C GLY A 85 -2.35 12.18 17.41
N LYS A 86 -3.56 11.84 17.85
CA LYS A 86 -4.15 12.31 19.11
C LYS A 86 -3.98 11.29 20.22
#